data_AF-A0A932UGA4-F1
#
_entry.id   AF-A0A932UGA4-F1
#
_cell.length_a   1.000
_cell.length_b   1.000
_cell.length_c   1.000
_cell.angle_alpha   90.00
_cell.angle_beta   90.00
_cell.angle_gamma   90.00
#
_symmetry.space_group_name_H-M   'P 1'
#
loop_
_entity.id
_entity.type
_entity.pdbx_description
1 polymer ?
#
loop_
_entity_poly.entity_id
_entity_poly.type
_entity_poly.pdbx_seq_one_letter_code
_entity_poly.pdbx_strand_id
1 'polypeptide(L)' 'MRGLQQDGWYQARKTKKHRIIKHQGKPGSVPVPGNPGDDMPPGTYANIRRLAGLK' A
#
# COMPACT_ATOMS: atom_id res chain seq x y z
N MET A 1 6.07 4.04 5.14
CA MET A 1 6.29 2.96 4.15
C MET A 1 7.12 1.77 4.66
N ARG A 2 7.92 1.88 5.72
CA ARG A 2 8.82 0.78 6.17
C ARG A 2 8.08 -0.53 6.51
N GLY A 3 6.88 -0.45 7.08
CA GLY A 3 6.08 -1.64 7.45
C GLY A 3 5.49 -2.42 6.29
N LEU A 4 5.08 -1.76 5.19
CA LEU A 4 4.49 -2.47 4.03
C LEU A 4 5.54 -3.20 3.19
N GLN A 5 6.72 -2.61 3.02
CA GLN A 5 7.83 -3.31 2.34
C GLN A 5 8.31 -4.50 3.16
N GLN A 6 8.36 -4.37 4.50
CA GLN A 6 8.72 -5.49 5.39
C GLN A 6 7.66 -6.59 5.42
N ASP A 7 6.38 -6.23 5.33
CA ASP A 7 5.27 -7.19 5.26
C ASP A 7 5.17 -7.81 3.86
N GLY A 8 6.08 -7.56 2.92
CA GLY A 8 6.10 -8.24 1.61
C GLY A 8 5.11 -7.69 0.57
N TRP A 9 4.60 -6.47 0.77
CA TRP A 9 3.76 -5.81 -0.23
C TRP A 9 4.60 -5.27 -1.39
N TYR A 10 4.23 -5.66 -2.60
CA TYR A 10 4.89 -5.24 -3.83
C TYR A 10 3.93 -4.50 -4.75
N GLN A 11 4.47 -3.60 -5.57
CA GLN A 11 3.68 -2.84 -6.53
C GLN A 11 3.30 -3.73 -7.72
N ALA A 12 2.04 -4.12 -7.81
CA ALA A 12 1.53 -4.91 -8.93
C ALA A 12 1.13 -4.05 -10.13
N ARG A 13 0.61 -2.85 -9.88
CA ARG A 13 0.20 -1.91 -10.95
C ARG A 13 0.57 -0.49 -10.60
N LYS A 14 1.01 0.28 -11.58
CA LYS A 14 1.26 1.73 -11.47
C LYS A 14 0.43 2.47 -12.50
N THR A 15 -0.30 3.46 -12.03
CA THR A 15 -0.99 4.46 -12.83
C THR A 15 -0.40 5.83 -12.50
N LYS A 16 -0.68 6.86 -13.32
CA LYS A 16 -0.11 8.21 -13.16
C LYS A 16 -0.39 8.85 -11.79
N LYS A 17 -1.51 8.50 -11.14
CA LYS A 17 -1.96 9.08 -9.85
C LYS A 17 -2.15 8.05 -8.72
N HIS A 18 -2.19 6.77 -9.06
CA HIS A 18 -2.45 5.68 -8.10
C HIS A 18 -1.54 4.51 -8.43
N ARG A 19 -1.19 3.73 -7.42
CA ARG A 19 -0.59 2.41 -7.58
C ARG A 19 -1.46 1.38 -6.89
N ILE A 20 -1.38 0.14 -7.33
CA ILE A 20 -1.99 -0.99 -6.65
C ILE A 20 -0.85 -1.84 -6.13
N ILE A 21 -0.84 -2.05 -4.82
CA ILE A 21 0.06 -3.00 -4.17
C ILE A 21 -0.66 -4.32 -3.93
N LYS A 22 0.05 -5.43 -4.08
CA LYS A 22 -0.41 -6.78 -3.77
C LYS A 22 0.55 -7.40 -2.76
N HIS A 23 0.04 -8.38 -2.04
CA HIS A 23 0.83 -9.20 -1.14
C HIS A 23 0.81 -10.64 -1.63
N GLN A 24 1.94 -11.33 -1.55
CA GLN A 24 2.10 -12.65 -2.14
C GLN A 24 1.32 -13.74 -1.36
N GLY A 25 1.17 -13.57 -0.05
CA GLY A 25 0.47 -14.52 0.83
C GLY A 25 -0.89 -14.05 1.38
N LYS A 26 -1.38 -12.85 1.01
CA LYS A 26 -2.62 -12.28 1.53
C LYS A 26 -3.54 -12.00 0.34
N PRO A 27 -4.76 -12.56 0.32
CA PRO A 27 -5.70 -12.27 -0.74
C PRO A 27 -6.17 -10.81 -0.61
N GLY A 28 -5.77 -9.97 -1.56
CA GLY A 28 -6.16 -8.56 -1.56
C GLY A 28 -5.25 -7.71 -2.44
N SER A 29 -5.76 -6.57 -2.87
CA SER A 29 -5.00 -5.54 -3.58
C SER A 29 -5.33 -4.20 -2.96
N VAL A 30 -4.34 -3.45 -2.50
CA VAL A 30 -4.56 -2.16 -1.85
C VAL A 30 -4.20 -1.04 -2.82
N PRO A 31 -5.15 -0.16 -3.17
CA PRO A 31 -4.85 1.03 -3.94
C PRO A 31 -4.17 2.05 -3.02
N VAL A 32 -2.99 2.50 -3.42
CA VAL A 32 -2.20 3.51 -2.72
C VAL A 32 -2.16 4.74 -3.63
N PRO A 33 -2.76 5.87 -3.21
CA PRO A 33 -2.66 7.12 -3.96
C PRO A 33 -1.23 7.67 -3.89
N GLY A 34 -0.79 8.34 -4.95
CA GLY A 34 0.46 9.09 -4.97
C GLY A 34 1.72 8.30 -5.37
N ASN A 35 2.85 9.01 -5.37
CA ASN A 35 4.18 8.54 -5.78
C ASN A 35 4.90 7.77 -4.65
N PRO A 36 5.90 6.91 -4.96
CA PRO A 36 6.62 6.17 -3.92
C PRO A 36 7.47 7.18 -3.15
N GLY A 37 7.20 7.35 -1.85
CA GLY A 37 7.91 8.33 -1.01
C GLY A 37 7.22 9.69 -0.89
N ASP A 38 6.03 9.86 -1.47
CA ASP A 38 5.18 11.01 -1.17
C ASP A 38 4.65 10.92 0.27
N ASP A 39 4.58 12.06 0.96
CA ASP A 39 4.11 12.12 2.34
C ASP A 39 2.61 11.82 2.37
N MET A 40 2.28 10.60 2.73
CA MET A 40 0.90 10.13 2.74
C MET A 40 0.21 10.61 4.02
N PRO A 41 -0.99 11.19 3.94
CA PRO A 41 -1.72 11.60 5.12
C PRO A 41 -1.86 10.42 6.10
N PRO A 42 -1.66 10.63 7.40
CA PRO A 42 -1.67 9.55 8.39
C PRO A 42 -2.99 8.75 8.37
N GLY A 43 -4.12 9.40 8.07
CA GLY A 43 -5.41 8.73 7.89
C GLY A 43 -5.46 7.79 6.68
N THR A 44 -4.83 8.18 5.56
CA THR A 44 -4.71 7.32 4.37
C THR A 44 -3.80 6.13 4.64
N TYR A 45 -2.68 6.35 5.32
CA TYR A 45 -1.78 5.26 5.72
C TYR A 45 -2.47 4.28 6.67
N ALA A 46 -3.21 4.77 7.67
CA ALA A 46 -3.98 3.93 8.60
C ALA A 46 -5.04 3.09 7.87
N ASN A 47 -5.74 3.70 6.90
CA ASN A 47 -6.75 2.98 6.11
C ASN A 47 -6.11 1.92 5.20
N ILE A 48 -4.98 2.21 4.57
CA ILE A 48 -4.18 1.24 3.80
C ILE A 48 -3.71 0.10 4.69
N ARG A 49 -3.25 0.40 5.91
CA ARG A 49 -2.78 -0.61 6.87
C ARG A 49 -3.94 -1.52 7.31
N ARG A 50 -5.12 -0.94 7.56
CA ARG A 50 -6.36 -1.68 7.83
C ARG A 50 -6.77 -2.57 6.66
N LEU A 51 -6.74 -2.05 5.43
CA LEU A 51 -7.05 -2.80 4.21
C LEU A 51 -6.02 -3.91 3.94
N ALA A 52 -4.76 -3.69 4.32
CA ALA A 52 -3.68 -4.67 4.26
C ALA A 52 -3.76 -5.74 5.37
N GLY A 53 -4.74 -5.66 6.27
CA GLY A 53 -4.84 -6.56 7.42
C GLY A 53 -3.64 -6.48 8.36
N LEU A 54 -2.92 -5.36 8.33
CA LEU A 54 -1.80 -5.05 9.21
C LEU A 54 -2.39 -4.40 10.46
N LYS A 55 -2.40 -5.13 11.58
CA LYS A 55 -2.78 -4.58 12.89
C LYS A 55 -1.66 -3.69 13.45
#